data_AF-Q7W968-F1
#
_entry.id   AF-Q7W968-F1
#
_cell.length_a   1.000
_cell.length_b   1.000
_cell.length_c   1.000
_cell.angle_alpha   90.00
_cell.angle_beta   90.00
_cell.angle_gamma   90.00
#
_symmetry.space_group_name_H-M   'P 1'
#
loop_
_entity.id
_entity.type
_entity.pdbx_description
1 polymer ?
#
loop_
_entity_poly.entity_id
_entity_poly.type
_entity_poly.pdbx_seq_one_letter_code
_entity_poly.pdbx_strand_id
1 'polypeptide(L)'
;MSVKQRQLGQGMTEYIIVVALVAVAAIAVYQLFGQVVRSQTAAMARELAGEDGSAQARAAQSAAGRAASQTRARSLKSFTGNAQGAK
;
A
#
# COMPACT_ATOMS: atom_id res chain seq x y z
N MET A 1 -6.83 -35.17 33.34
CA MET A 1 -7.84 -34.42 32.57
C MET A 1 -7.39 -32.96 32.55
N SER A 2 -6.60 -32.56 31.55
CA SER A 2 -6.06 -31.19 31.50
C SER A 2 -7.12 -30.26 30.91
N VAL A 3 -7.68 -29.41 31.77
CA VAL A 3 -8.66 -28.38 31.38
C VAL A 3 -7.92 -27.34 30.54
N LYS A 4 -8.09 -27.41 29.21
CA LYS A 4 -7.69 -26.33 28.30
C LYS A 4 -8.50 -25.10 28.70
N GLN A 5 -7.87 -24.15 29.39
CA GLN A 5 -8.48 -22.87 29.73
C GLN A 5 -8.90 -22.20 28.43
N ARG A 6 -10.21 -22.16 28.17
CA ARG A 6 -10.80 -21.38 27.09
C ARG A 6 -10.51 -19.91 27.43
N GLN A 7 -9.67 -19.26 26.63
CA GLN A 7 -9.34 -17.86 26.82
C GLN A 7 -10.58 -17.01 26.53
N LEU A 8 -11.40 -16.77 27.55
CA LEU A 8 -12.50 -15.81 27.55
C LEU A 8 -11.87 -14.42 27.56
N GLY A 9 -11.60 -13.88 26.37
CA GLY A 9 -10.98 -12.56 26.17
C GLY A 9 -10.02 -12.49 24.98
N GLN A 10 -9.50 -13.62 24.49
CA GLN A 10 -8.55 -13.68 23.37
C GLN A 10 -9.15 -13.13 22.06
N GLY A 11 -10.46 -13.23 21.90
CA GLY A 11 -11.14 -12.79 20.68
C GLY A 11 -11.33 -11.29 20.54
N MET A 12 -11.31 -10.48 21.61
CA MET A 12 -11.64 -9.04 21.51
C MET A 12 -10.39 -8.17 21.42
N THR A 13 -9.42 -8.36 22.32
CA THR A 13 -8.17 -7.56 22.32
C THR A 13 -7.27 -7.89 21.14
N GLU A 14 -7.19 -9.15 20.70
CA GLU A 14 -6.39 -9.56 19.55
C GLU A 14 -6.99 -9.03 18.24
N TYR A 15 -8.33 -9.03 18.13
CA TYR A 15 -9.02 -8.41 17.00
C TYR A 15 -8.83 -6.89 16.94
N ILE A 16 -8.87 -6.19 18.07
CA ILE A 16 -8.65 -4.74 18.10
C ILE A 16 -7.26 -4.40 17.54
N ILE A 17 -6.23 -5.17 17.87
CA ILE A 17 -4.87 -4.96 17.35
C ILE A 17 -4.82 -5.20 15.84
N VAL A 18 -5.37 -6.31 15.35
CA VAL A 18 -5.39 -6.61 13.91
C VAL A 18 -6.16 -5.55 13.13
N VAL A 19 -7.33 -5.14 13.62
CA VAL A 19 -8.14 -4.08 13.00
C VAL A 19 -7.40 -2.75 12.97
N ALA A 20 -6.72 -2.38 14.05
CA ALA A 20 -5.92 -1.16 14.10
C ALA A 20 -4.81 -1.15 13.04
N LEU A 21 -4.11 -2.28 12.86
CA LEU A 21 -3.07 -2.42 11.84
C LEU A 21 -3.64 -2.31 10.41
N VAL A 22 -4.77 -2.97 10.15
CA VAL A 22 -5.46 -2.88 8.85
C VAL A 22 -5.94 -1.45 8.58
N ALA A 23 -6.49 -0.76 9.58
CA ALA A 23 -6.95 0.62 9.43
C ALA A 23 -5.81 1.58 9.05
N VAL A 24 -4.65 1.46 9.72
CA VAL A 24 -3.47 2.28 9.39
C VAL A 24 -2.98 1.98 7.97
N ALA A 25 -2.92 0.71 7.57
CA ALA A 25 -2.55 0.32 6.21
C ALA A 25 -3.55 0.85 5.17
N ALA A 26 -4.85 0.78 5.45
CA ALA A 26 -5.91 1.25 4.58
C ALA A 26 -5.82 2.75 4.31
N ILE A 27 -5.50 3.57 5.33
CA ILE A 27 -5.29 5.02 5.16
C ILE A 27 -4.16 5.30 4.15
N ALA A 28 -3.06 4.56 4.21
CA ALA A 28 -1.95 4.73 3.28
C ALA A 28 -2.32 4.30 1.85
N VAL A 29 -3.02 3.18 1.70
CA VAL A 29 -3.49 2.67 0.40
C VAL A 29 -4.49 3.64 -0.23
N TYR A 30 -5.47 4.13 0.53
CA TYR A 30 -6.47 5.07 0.02
C TYR A 30 -5.86 6.41 -0.40
N GLN A 31 -4.86 6.91 0.31
CA GLN A 31 -4.15 8.13 -0.09
C GLN A 31 -3.41 7.94 -1.41
N LEU A 32 -2.60 6.88 -1.51
CA LEU A 32 -1.80 6.60 -2.69
C LEU A 32 -2.69 6.29 -3.91
N PHE A 33 -3.63 5.36 -3.75
CA PHE A 33 -4.51 4.93 -4.83
C PHE A 33 -5.49 6.03 -5.22
N GLY A 34 -6.02 6.78 -4.26
CA GLY A 34 -6.90 7.92 -4.52
C GLY A 34 -6.20 9.04 -5.30
N GLN A 35 -4.91 9.29 -5.04
CA GLN A 35 -4.12 10.24 -5.83
C GLN A 35 -3.96 9.76 -7.28
N VAL A 36 -3.69 8.47 -7.50
CA VAL A 36 -3.57 7.88 -8.85
C VAL A 36 -4.90 7.97 -9.60
N VAL A 37 -6.00 7.52 -9.01
CA VAL A 37 -7.33 7.55 -9.63
C VAL A 37 -7.70 9.00 -9.99
N ARG A 38 -7.58 9.95 -9.05
CA ARG A 38 -7.86 11.36 -9.33
C ARG A 38 -7.00 11.93 -10.46
N SER A 39 -5.70 11.59 -10.48
CA SER A 39 -4.80 12.07 -11.54
C SER A 39 -5.17 11.53 -12.92
N GLN A 40 -5.57 10.26 -13.00
CA GLN A 40 -6.02 9.64 -14.24
C GLN A 40 -7.37 10.20 -14.68
N THR A 41 -8.34 10.34 -13.77
CA THR A 41 -9.63 10.95 -14.06
C THR A 41 -9.48 12.40 -14.52
N ALA A 42 -8.57 13.18 -13.91
CA ALA A 42 -8.28 14.54 -14.34
C ALA A 42 -7.62 14.59 -15.74
N ALA A 43 -6.73 13.65 -16.06
CA ALA A 43 -6.15 13.54 -17.39
C ALA A 43 -7.23 13.21 -18.44
N MET A 44 -8.08 12.22 -18.14
CA MET A 44 -9.20 11.82 -19.02
C MET A 44 -10.21 12.95 -19.19
N ALA A 45 -10.54 13.68 -18.13
CA ALA A 45 -11.46 14.82 -18.20
C ALA A 45 -10.89 15.97 -19.04
N ARG A 46 -9.58 16.24 -18.95
CA ARG A 46 -8.91 17.25 -19.79
C ARG A 46 -8.84 16.82 -21.26
N GLU A 47 -8.51 15.57 -21.52
CA GLU A 47 -8.48 15.02 -22.88
C GLU A 47 -9.88 15.00 -23.51
N LEU A 48 -10.92 14.69 -22.72
CA LEU A 48 -12.31 14.81 -23.14
C LEU A 48 -12.75 16.28 -23.34
N ALA A 49 -12.20 17.21 -22.57
CA ALA A 49 -12.43 18.65 -22.73
C ALA A 49 -11.60 19.26 -23.90
N GLY A 50 -10.78 18.47 -24.59
CA GLY A 50 -9.93 18.92 -25.68
C GLY A 50 -8.66 19.68 -25.23
N GLU A 51 -8.34 19.65 -23.93
CA GLU A 51 -7.08 20.18 -23.38
C GLU A 51 -5.98 19.12 -23.39
N ASP A 52 -4.75 19.55 -23.69
CA ASP A 52 -3.58 18.69 -23.84
C ASP A 52 -3.20 18.00 -22.50
N GLY A 53 -3.65 16.74 -22.33
CA GLY A 53 -3.47 15.92 -21.13
C GLY A 53 -2.05 15.39 -20.90
N SER A 54 -1.14 15.69 -21.83
CA SER A 54 0.23 15.17 -21.90
C SER A 54 1.06 15.42 -20.64
N ALA A 55 0.88 16.55 -19.94
CA ALA A 55 1.56 16.83 -18.68
C ALA A 55 1.09 15.90 -17.53
N GLN A 56 -0.20 15.55 -17.49
CA GLN A 56 -0.78 14.68 -16.46
C GLN A 56 -0.43 13.21 -16.73
N ALA A 57 -0.41 12.82 -18.02
CA ALA A 57 0.08 11.51 -18.44
C ALA A 57 1.54 11.29 -18.01
N ARG A 58 2.43 12.28 -18.23
CA ARG A 58 3.83 12.22 -17.77
C ARG A 58 3.94 12.11 -16.24
N ALA A 59 3.13 12.86 -15.50
CA ALA A 59 3.10 12.80 -14.04
C ALA A 59 2.64 11.41 -13.53
N ALA A 60 1.61 10.83 -14.15
CA ALA A 60 1.12 9.48 -13.84
C ALA A 60 2.17 8.40 -14.14
N GLN A 61 2.87 8.52 -15.27
CA GLN A 61 3.92 7.58 -15.67
C GLN A 61 5.13 7.63 -14.72
N SER A 62 5.50 8.83 -14.25
CA SER A 62 6.52 9.01 -13.22
C SER A 62 6.10 8.43 -11.86
N ALA A 63 4.83 8.61 -11.45
CA ALA A 63 4.30 8.00 -10.23
C ALA A 63 4.30 6.46 -10.30
N ALA A 64 3.87 5.89 -11.44
CA ALA A 64 3.90 4.45 -11.68
C ALA A 64 5.33 3.89 -11.65
N GLY A 65 6.30 4.57 -12.26
CA GLY A 65 7.72 4.18 -12.23
C GLY A 65 8.31 4.19 -10.82
N ARG A 66 7.95 5.19 -10.00
CA ARG A 66 8.36 5.24 -8.58
C ARG A 66 7.74 4.10 -7.77
N ALA A 67 6.46 3.82 -7.94
CA ALA A 67 5.78 2.70 -7.29
C ALA A 67 6.43 1.35 -7.66
N ALA A 68 6.72 1.13 -8.94
CA ALA A 68 7.41 -0.08 -9.41
C ALA A 68 8.83 -0.22 -8.83
N SER A 69 9.57 0.89 -8.72
CA SER A 69 10.91 0.93 -8.12
C SER A 69 10.88 0.63 -6.62
N GLN A 70 9.88 1.16 -5.91
CA GLN A 70 9.68 0.92 -4.48
C GLN A 70 9.29 -0.54 -4.18
N THR A 71 8.54 -1.18 -5.09
CA THR A 71 8.26 -2.63 -5.05
C THR A 71 9.53 -3.47 -5.25
N ARG A 72 10.42 -3.08 -6.18
CA ARG A 72 11.73 -3.75 -6.37
C ARG A 72 12.62 -3.64 -5.13
N ALA A 73 12.70 -2.46 -4.54
CA ALA A 73 13.51 -2.20 -3.33
C ALA A 73 13.04 -3.00 -2.10
N ARG A 74 11.76 -3.37 -2.04
CA ARG A 74 11.15 -4.17 -0.95
C ARG A 74 10.90 -5.63 -1.31
N SER A 75 11.44 -6.11 -2.42
CA SER A 75 11.32 -7.52 -2.79
C SER A 75 12.00 -8.43 -1.76
N LEU A 76 11.58 -9.69 -1.68
CA LEU A 76 12.08 -10.71 -0.74
C LEU A 76 13.62 -10.84 -0.71
N LYS A 77 14.30 -10.41 -1.79
CA LYS A 77 15.76 -10.35 -1.89
C LYS A 77 16.41 -9.35 -0.90
N SER A 78 15.74 -8.24 -0.59
CA SER A 78 16.20 -7.27 0.41
C SER A 78 16.07 -7.83 1.84
N PHE A 79 15.18 -8.80 2.07
CA PHE A 79 15.04 -9.46 3.37
C PHE A 79 16.03 -10.61 3.57
N THR A 80 16.41 -11.32 2.50
CA THR A 80 17.39 -12.42 2.59
C THR A 80 18.85 -11.95 2.63
N GLY A 81 19.15 -10.73 2.16
CA GLY A 81 20.51 -10.16 2.16
C GLY A 81 21.01 -9.65 3.52
N ASN A 82 20.10 -9.27 4.45
CA ASN A 82 20.48 -8.84 5.81
C ASN A 82 20.78 -10.00 6.77
N ALA A 83 20.47 -11.25 6.39
CA ALA A 83 20.70 -12.43 7.23
C ALA A 83 22.14 -12.96 7.17
N GLN A 84 22.99 -12.44 6.28
CA GLN A 84 24.36 -12.92 6.06
C GLN A 84 25.44 -12.06 6.73
N GLY A 85 25.06 -10.96 7.38
CA GLY A 85 25.97 -10.05 8.09
C GLY A 85 26.13 -10.30 9.59
N ALA A 86 25.54 -11.37 10.13
CA ALA A 86 25.70 -11.77 11.53
C ALA A 86 26.61 -13.00 11.65
N LYS A 87 27.92 -12.79 11.42
CA LYS A 87 28.99 -13.66 11.91
C LYS A 87 30.13 -12.78 12.43
#